data_AF-A0A358M9D4-F1
#
_entry.id   AF-A0A358M9D4-F1
#
_cell.length_a   1.000
_cell.length_b   1.000
_cell.length_c   1.000
_cell.angle_alpha   90.00
_cell.angle_beta   90.00
_cell.angle_gamma   90.00
#
_symmetry.space_group_name_H-M   'P 1'
#
loop_
_entity.id
_entity.type
_entity.pdbx_description
1 polymer ?
#
loop_
_entity_poly.entity_id
_entity_poly.type
_entity_poly.pdbx_seq_one_letter_code
_entity_poly.pdbx_strand_id
1 'polypeptide(L)'
;MQESRRVIKNIKTRENGNNTEEEDVHSAEKLKLDKLEKTLLLLMSDDSHTMERYYEKVRGLLYCERNKILLERLKNRFDSGGKTGPEAVLSDAADGPEADVRLLTDLIGKWLRPPDPEAACEALIRTCGILNCDRKIACINEMLENAEINEEDRAALVKETAAIIEERKNFKNER
;
A
#
# COMPACT_ATOMS: atom_id res chain seq x y z
N MET A 1 26.83 -11.89 42.41
CA MET A 1 27.38 -13.17 41.91
C MET A 1 26.24 -14.00 41.36
N GLN A 2 26.47 -14.61 40.20
CA GLN A 2 25.54 -15.46 39.46
C GLN A 2 25.03 -16.63 40.32
N GLU A 3 23.81 -17.09 40.05
CA GLU A 3 23.61 -18.53 39.89
C GLU A 3 22.49 -18.85 38.89
N SER A 4 22.96 -19.34 37.75
CA SER A 4 22.27 -19.98 36.66
C SER A 4 21.27 -21.05 37.11
N ARG A 5 20.07 -21.05 36.54
CA ARG A 5 19.35 -22.31 36.23
C ARG A 5 19.10 -22.40 34.73
N ARG A 6 20.12 -22.95 34.05
CA ARG A 6 20.01 -23.51 32.70
C ARG A 6 19.07 -24.71 32.74
N VAL A 7 18.05 -24.71 31.89
CA VAL A 7 17.45 -25.96 31.40
C VAL A 7 17.75 -26.04 29.91
N ILE A 8 18.91 -26.63 29.61
CA ILE A 8 19.26 -27.09 28.27
C ILE A 8 18.65 -28.47 28.13
N LYS A 9 17.69 -28.64 27.21
CA LYS A 9 17.43 -29.94 26.58
C LYS A 9 17.80 -29.82 25.12
N ASN A 10 18.99 -30.31 24.82
CA ASN A 10 19.44 -30.65 23.46
C ASN A 10 18.69 -31.88 22.95
N ILE A 11 18.82 -32.09 21.62
CA ILE A 11 18.47 -33.26 20.79
C ILE A 11 17.10 -33.05 20.10
N LYS A 12 16.99 -32.87 18.77
CA LYS A 12 17.87 -33.22 17.63
C LYS A 12 17.57 -32.30 16.44
N THR A 13 18.64 -31.95 15.74
CA THR A 13 18.69 -31.29 14.43
C THR A 13 17.76 -31.96 13.43
N ARG A 14 16.84 -31.18 12.86
CA ARG A 14 16.39 -31.35 11.48
C ARG A 14 16.26 -29.96 10.90
N GLU A 15 17.20 -29.64 10.02
CA GLU A 15 17.14 -28.51 9.11
C GLU A 15 15.82 -28.57 8.37
N ASN A 16 14.96 -27.59 8.62
CA ASN A 16 14.05 -27.05 7.63
C ASN A 16 14.00 -25.56 7.96
N GLY A 17 14.48 -24.75 7.02
CA GLY A 17 14.57 -23.31 7.15
C GLY A 17 13.19 -22.71 7.38
N ASN A 18 12.85 -22.49 8.64
CA ASN A 18 11.89 -21.48 9.00
C ASN A 18 12.67 -20.17 9.09
N ASN A 19 12.85 -19.53 7.92
CA ASN A 19 12.85 -18.08 7.86
C ASN A 19 11.45 -17.65 8.31
N THR A 20 11.20 -17.72 9.62
CA THR A 20 10.23 -16.84 10.24
C THR A 20 10.96 -15.51 10.27
N GLU A 21 11.00 -14.87 9.10
CA GLU A 21 11.20 -13.43 9.06
C GLU A 21 10.17 -12.89 10.04
N GLU A 22 10.63 -12.29 11.13
CA GLU A 22 9.80 -11.38 11.88
C GLU A 22 9.29 -10.39 10.84
N GLU A 23 8.05 -10.60 10.38
CA GLU A 23 7.37 -9.65 9.51
C GLU A 23 7.29 -8.37 10.34
N ASP A 24 8.26 -7.48 10.11
CA ASP A 24 8.28 -6.12 10.62
C ASP A 24 6.87 -5.55 10.41
N VAL A 25 6.34 -4.86 11.41
CA VAL A 25 4.99 -4.26 11.36
C VAL A 25 4.86 -3.37 10.12
N HIS A 26 5.97 -2.73 9.71
CA HIS A 26 6.06 -1.98 8.46
C HIS A 26 5.91 -2.83 7.20
N SER A 27 6.36 -4.09 7.21
CA SER A 27 6.19 -5.04 6.10
C SER A 27 4.71 -5.40 5.91
N ALA A 28 3.99 -5.67 7.00
CA ALA A 28 2.57 -6.01 6.97
C ALA A 28 1.69 -4.85 6.49
N GLU A 29 1.97 -3.62 6.93
CA GLU A 29 1.25 -2.42 6.48
C GLU A 29 1.52 -2.10 5.01
N LYS A 30 2.77 -2.26 4.55
CA LYS A 30 3.13 -2.12 3.13
C LYS A 30 2.38 -3.13 2.26
N LEU A 31 2.30 -4.39 2.70
CA LEU A 31 1.56 -5.43 1.97
C LEU A 31 0.05 -5.12 1.91
N LYS A 32 -0.50 -4.59 3.01
CA LYS A 32 -1.91 -4.15 3.06
C LYS A 32 -2.16 -2.99 2.09
N LEU A 33 -1.31 -1.97 2.08
CA LEU A 33 -1.41 -0.84 1.14
C LEU A 33 -1.33 -1.33 -0.30
N ASP A 34 -0.32 -2.15 -0.62
CA ASP A 34 -0.14 -2.70 -1.95
C ASP A 34 -1.38 -3.45 -2.46
N LYS A 35 -2.01 -4.25 -1.60
CA LYS A 35 -3.25 -4.95 -1.95
C LYS A 35 -4.42 -4.00 -2.22
N LEU A 36 -4.59 -2.96 -1.39
CA LEU A 36 -5.65 -1.96 -1.56
C LEU A 36 -5.45 -1.16 -2.86
N GLU A 37 -4.21 -0.78 -3.15
CA GLU A 37 -3.83 -0.09 -4.38
C GLU A 37 -4.12 -0.93 -5.62
N LYS A 38 -3.72 -2.20 -5.63
CA LYS A 38 -4.05 -3.11 -6.74
C LYS A 38 -5.57 -3.27 -6.92
N THR A 39 -6.31 -3.31 -5.82
CA THR A 39 -7.78 -3.36 -5.86
C THR A 39 -8.35 -2.08 -6.50
N LEU A 40 -7.81 -0.89 -6.16
CA LEU A 40 -8.17 0.38 -6.80
C LEU A 40 -7.89 0.37 -8.30
N LEU A 41 -6.71 -0.07 -8.72
CA LEU A 41 -6.33 -0.12 -10.14
C LEU A 41 -7.31 -0.94 -10.97
N LEU A 42 -7.68 -2.11 -10.44
CA LEU A 42 -8.61 -3.02 -11.10
C LEU A 42 -10.02 -2.41 -11.20
N LEU A 43 -10.54 -1.81 -10.12
CA LEU A 43 -11.84 -1.12 -10.16
C LEU A 43 -11.85 0.05 -11.15
N MET A 44 -10.78 0.85 -11.17
CA MET A 44 -10.63 1.95 -12.12
C MET A 44 -10.44 1.49 -13.56
N SER A 45 -9.95 0.26 -13.76
CA SER A 45 -9.82 -0.32 -15.10
C SER A 45 -11.15 -0.78 -15.68
N ASP A 46 -12.10 -1.16 -14.81
CA ASP A 46 -13.44 -1.63 -15.18
C ASP A 46 -14.37 -0.50 -15.63
N ASP A 47 -14.18 0.71 -15.09
CA ASP A 47 -15.03 1.86 -15.41
C ASP A 47 -14.23 3.11 -15.79
N SER A 48 -14.42 3.55 -17.04
CA SER A 48 -13.78 4.74 -17.59
C SER A 48 -14.10 6.02 -16.82
N HIS A 49 -15.31 6.14 -16.26
CA HIS A 49 -15.69 7.34 -15.52
C HIS A 49 -14.93 7.45 -14.20
N THR A 50 -14.72 6.34 -13.49
CA THR A 50 -13.84 6.32 -12.32
C THR A 50 -12.39 6.66 -12.68
N MET A 51 -11.89 6.19 -13.83
CA MET A 51 -10.55 6.57 -14.31
C MET A 51 -10.43 8.09 -14.51
N GLU A 52 -11.33 8.68 -15.30
CA GLU A 52 -11.32 10.14 -15.56
C GLU A 52 -11.43 10.96 -14.28
N ARG A 53 -12.30 10.55 -13.36
CA ARG A 53 -12.60 11.29 -12.13
C ARG A 53 -11.48 11.19 -11.09
N TYR A 54 -10.87 10.03 -10.94
CA TYR A 54 -10.00 9.75 -9.79
C TYR A 54 -8.51 9.62 -10.13
N TYR A 55 -8.12 9.59 -11.41
CA TYR A 55 -6.73 9.38 -11.83
C TYR A 55 -5.71 10.25 -11.07
N GLU A 56 -5.87 11.57 -11.08
CA GLU A 56 -4.90 12.47 -10.43
C GLU A 56 -4.84 12.26 -8.91
N LYS A 57 -6.00 12.08 -8.27
CA LYS A 57 -6.09 11.82 -6.82
C LYS A 57 -5.40 10.51 -6.47
N VAL A 58 -5.66 9.44 -7.22
CA VAL A 58 -5.07 8.12 -6.99
C VAL A 58 -3.57 8.15 -7.29
N ARG A 59 -3.14 8.77 -8.39
CA ARG A 59 -1.72 8.89 -8.74
C ARG A 59 -0.90 9.55 -7.63
N GLY A 60 -1.40 10.63 -7.05
CA GLY A 60 -0.76 11.30 -5.91
C GLY A 60 -0.82 10.49 -4.60
N LEU A 61 -1.73 9.53 -4.51
CA LEU A 61 -1.97 8.73 -3.32
C LEU A 61 -1.15 7.43 -3.30
N LEU A 62 -0.89 6.80 -4.44
CA LEU A 62 -0.22 5.50 -4.48
C LEU A 62 1.16 5.56 -3.80
N TYR A 63 1.39 4.60 -2.92
CA TYR A 63 2.65 4.38 -2.23
C TYR A 63 3.58 3.48 -3.03
N CYS A 64 3.07 2.38 -3.58
CA CYS A 64 3.91 1.45 -4.33
C CYS A 64 4.20 1.98 -5.74
N GLU A 65 5.48 2.24 -6.02
CA GLU A 65 5.90 2.79 -7.32
C GLU A 65 5.50 1.90 -8.51
N ARG A 66 5.58 0.58 -8.35
CA ARG A 66 5.08 -0.37 -9.35
C ARG A 66 3.60 -0.19 -9.66
N ASN A 67 2.76 0.11 -8.65
CA ASN A 67 1.33 0.29 -8.83
C ASN A 67 1.07 1.64 -9.53
N LYS A 68 1.90 2.66 -9.31
CA LYS A 68 1.84 3.92 -10.09
C LYS A 68 2.12 3.69 -11.56
N ILE A 69 3.16 2.93 -11.87
CA ILE A 69 3.49 2.59 -13.26
C ILE A 69 2.33 1.84 -13.92
N LEU A 70 1.70 0.91 -13.20
CA LEU A 70 0.49 0.22 -13.69
C LEU A 70 -0.68 1.20 -13.93
N LEU A 71 -0.91 2.15 -13.03
CA LEU A 71 -1.92 3.21 -13.22
C LEU A 71 -1.64 4.05 -14.47
N GLU A 72 -0.38 4.46 -14.67
CA GLU A 72 0.03 5.27 -15.83
C GLU A 72 -0.14 4.51 -17.14
N ARG A 73 0.23 3.21 -17.16
CA ARG A 73 -0.02 2.34 -18.32
C ARG A 73 -1.51 2.23 -18.62
N LEU A 74 -2.32 2.02 -17.60
CA LEU A 74 -3.77 1.94 -17.73
C LEU A 74 -4.37 3.27 -18.24
N LYS A 75 -3.91 4.41 -17.74
CA LYS A 75 -4.34 5.74 -18.21
C LYS A 75 -3.95 5.99 -19.67
N ASN A 76 -2.72 5.67 -20.06
CA ASN A 76 -2.25 5.79 -21.45
C ASN A 76 -3.07 4.91 -22.40
N ARG A 77 -3.43 3.71 -21.95
CA ARG A 77 -4.30 2.80 -22.71
C ARG A 77 -5.71 3.34 -22.86
N PHE A 78 -6.25 3.91 -21.78
CA PHE A 78 -7.55 4.58 -21.80
C PHE A 78 -7.55 5.76 -22.79
N ASP A 79 -6.56 6.66 -22.70
CA ASP A 79 -6.45 7.85 -23.56
C ASP A 79 -6.25 7.54 -25.05
N SER A 80 -5.68 6.37 -25.35
CA SER A 80 -5.50 5.89 -26.73
C SER A 80 -6.69 5.09 -27.26
N GLY A 81 -7.78 4.95 -26.49
CA GLY A 81 -8.96 4.15 -26.87
C GLY A 81 -8.69 2.64 -26.88
N GLY A 82 -7.66 2.19 -26.16
CA GLY A 82 -7.31 0.78 -26.03
C GLY A 82 -8.26 0.01 -25.12
N LYS A 83 -8.14 -1.32 -25.14
CA LYS A 83 -8.94 -2.22 -24.30
C LYS A 83 -8.57 -2.09 -22.82
N THR A 84 -9.45 -1.55 -21.99
CA THR A 84 -9.28 -1.50 -20.53
C THR A 84 -9.87 -2.75 -19.86
N GLY A 85 -9.85 -2.78 -18.52
CA GLY A 85 -10.39 -3.86 -17.70
C GLY A 85 -9.32 -4.62 -16.90
N PRO A 86 -9.76 -5.49 -15.96
CA PRO A 86 -8.89 -6.25 -15.07
C PRO A 86 -7.86 -7.11 -15.81
N GLU A 87 -8.23 -7.66 -16.97
CA GLU A 87 -7.30 -8.45 -17.79
C GLU A 87 -6.19 -7.58 -18.40
N ALA A 88 -6.47 -6.31 -18.71
CA ALA A 88 -5.46 -5.38 -19.19
C ALA A 88 -4.46 -5.06 -18.08
N VAL A 89 -4.95 -4.82 -16.85
CA VAL A 89 -4.10 -4.63 -15.67
C VAL A 89 -3.24 -5.86 -15.40
N LEU A 90 -3.82 -7.06 -15.48
CA LEU A 90 -3.09 -8.31 -15.31
C LEU A 90 -2.00 -8.49 -16.38
N SER A 91 -2.31 -8.17 -17.64
CA SER A 91 -1.34 -8.21 -18.74
C SER A 91 -0.20 -7.22 -18.51
N ASP A 92 -0.50 -6.00 -18.06
CA ASP A 92 0.52 -4.97 -17.81
C ASP A 92 1.40 -5.32 -16.59
N ALA A 93 0.89 -6.15 -15.67
CA ALA A 93 1.63 -6.67 -14.52
C ALA A 93 2.46 -7.93 -14.83
N ALA A 94 2.29 -8.55 -16.00
CA ALA A 94 2.97 -9.80 -16.36
C ALA A 94 4.50 -9.66 -16.44
N ASP A 95 5.00 -8.46 -16.73
CA ASP A 95 6.44 -8.14 -16.73
C ASP A 95 7.00 -7.91 -15.32
N GLY A 96 6.15 -7.95 -14.29
CA GLY A 96 6.50 -7.69 -12.90
C GLY A 96 6.78 -8.95 -12.08
N PRO A 97 6.88 -8.81 -10.74
CA PRO A 97 7.03 -9.93 -9.83
C PRO A 97 5.88 -10.94 -9.93
N GLU A 98 6.19 -12.25 -9.92
CA GLU A 98 5.18 -13.31 -10.00
C GLU A 98 4.13 -13.21 -8.87
N ALA A 99 4.53 -12.73 -7.69
CA ALA A 99 3.63 -12.47 -6.57
C ALA A 99 2.51 -11.47 -6.92
N ASP A 100 2.80 -10.47 -7.75
CA ASP A 100 1.82 -9.46 -8.15
C ASP A 100 0.80 -10.07 -9.12
N VAL A 101 1.25 -10.84 -10.10
CA VAL A 101 0.39 -11.56 -11.04
C VAL A 101 -0.54 -12.52 -10.29
N ARG A 102 0.02 -13.30 -9.34
CA ARG A 102 -0.76 -14.21 -8.49
C ARG A 102 -1.82 -13.46 -7.68
N LEU A 103 -1.46 -12.35 -7.04
CA LEU A 103 -2.39 -11.55 -6.24
C LEU A 103 -3.49 -10.93 -7.09
N LEU A 104 -3.15 -10.34 -8.24
CA LEU A 104 -4.13 -9.76 -9.17
C LEU A 104 -5.09 -10.85 -9.69
N THR A 105 -4.56 -12.01 -10.06
CA THR A 105 -5.38 -13.16 -10.49
C THR A 105 -6.35 -13.61 -9.41
N ASP A 106 -5.88 -13.72 -8.16
CA ASP A 106 -6.71 -14.08 -7.00
C ASP A 106 -7.79 -13.02 -6.72
N LEU A 107 -7.47 -11.73 -6.81
CA LEU A 107 -8.44 -10.64 -6.66
C LEU A 107 -9.52 -10.70 -7.75
N ILE A 108 -9.12 -10.88 -9.01
CA ILE A 108 -10.03 -11.02 -10.15
C ILE A 108 -10.94 -12.24 -9.96
N GLY A 109 -10.37 -13.38 -9.57
CA GLY A 109 -11.14 -14.61 -9.34
C GLY A 109 -12.15 -14.52 -8.18
N LYS A 110 -11.97 -13.57 -7.25
CA LYS A 110 -12.89 -13.31 -6.13
C LYS A 110 -14.02 -12.34 -6.46
N TRP A 111 -13.92 -11.56 -7.54
CA TRP A 111 -15.01 -10.67 -7.97
C TRP A 111 -16.14 -11.42 -8.66
N LEU A 112 -16.99 -12.06 -7.83
CA LEU A 112 -18.19 -12.76 -8.29
C LEU A 112 -19.28 -11.81 -8.81
N ARG A 113 -19.33 -10.56 -8.31
CA ARG A 113 -20.11 -9.44 -8.85
C ARG A 113 -19.31 -8.16 -8.64
N PRO A 114 -19.28 -7.23 -9.62
CA PRO A 114 -18.61 -5.96 -9.42
C PRO A 114 -19.30 -5.21 -8.28
N PRO A 115 -18.58 -4.73 -7.26
CA PRO A 115 -19.11 -3.66 -6.41
C PRO A 115 -19.39 -2.43 -7.27
N ASP A 116 -20.21 -1.50 -6.79
CA ASP A 116 -20.31 -0.17 -7.41
C ASP A 116 -18.89 0.42 -7.51
N PRO A 117 -18.33 0.57 -8.74
CA PRO A 117 -16.93 0.95 -8.91
C PRO A 117 -16.64 2.32 -8.31
N GLU A 118 -17.60 3.25 -8.41
CA GLU A 118 -17.45 4.60 -7.88
C GLU A 118 -17.39 4.58 -6.36
N ALA A 119 -18.40 3.99 -5.71
CA ALA A 119 -18.46 3.92 -4.25
C ALA A 119 -17.28 3.11 -3.66
N ALA A 120 -16.86 2.04 -4.34
CA ALA A 120 -15.71 1.24 -3.94
C ALA A 120 -14.40 2.02 -4.09
N CYS A 121 -14.21 2.75 -5.19
CA CYS A 121 -13.05 3.61 -5.38
C CYS A 121 -12.97 4.68 -4.31
N GLU A 122 -14.06 5.38 -4.00
CA GLU A 122 -14.07 6.40 -2.94
C GLU A 122 -13.68 5.82 -1.57
N ALA A 123 -14.24 4.67 -1.21
CA ALA A 123 -13.93 4.01 0.06
C ALA A 123 -12.46 3.59 0.15
N LEU A 124 -11.91 3.05 -0.94
CA LEU A 124 -10.53 2.63 -1.00
C LEU A 124 -9.57 3.84 -1.04
N ILE A 125 -9.90 4.92 -1.75
CA ILE A 125 -9.13 6.17 -1.75
C ILE A 125 -9.03 6.74 -0.32
N ARG A 126 -10.15 6.80 0.42
CA ARG A 126 -10.13 7.22 1.83
C ARG A 126 -9.25 6.31 2.68
N THR A 127 -9.38 4.99 2.50
CA THR A 127 -8.62 4.00 3.27
C THR A 127 -7.12 4.09 3.00
N CYS A 128 -6.71 4.13 1.74
CA CYS A 128 -5.32 4.32 1.34
C CYS A 128 -4.78 5.68 1.82
N GLY A 129 -5.58 6.75 1.75
CA GLY A 129 -5.23 8.07 2.26
C GLY A 129 -4.87 8.05 3.74
N ILE A 130 -5.77 7.49 4.56
CA ILE A 130 -5.57 7.37 6.01
C ILE A 130 -4.32 6.55 6.33
N LEU A 131 -4.17 5.38 5.70
CA LEU A 131 -3.02 4.49 5.94
C LEU A 131 -1.69 5.14 5.51
N ASN A 132 -1.67 5.88 4.41
CA ASN A 132 -0.48 6.61 3.99
C ASN A 132 -0.11 7.73 4.94
N CYS A 133 -1.08 8.49 5.45
CA CYS A 133 -0.83 9.47 6.51
C CYS A 133 -0.27 8.80 7.77
N ASP A 134 -0.88 7.71 8.21
CA ASP A 134 -0.45 6.97 9.41
C ASP A 134 1.00 6.46 9.26
N ARG A 135 1.35 5.91 8.09
CA ARG A 135 2.71 5.48 7.76
C ARG A 135 3.72 6.63 7.75
N LYS A 136 3.37 7.78 7.15
CA LYS A 136 4.24 8.97 7.14
C LYS A 136 4.51 9.47 8.56
N ILE A 137 3.47 9.50 9.41
CA ILE A 137 3.61 9.89 10.83
C ILE A 137 4.52 8.91 11.57
N ALA A 138 4.36 7.61 11.38
CA ALA A 138 5.22 6.60 12.00
C ALA A 138 6.69 6.80 11.61
N CYS A 139 6.97 6.99 10.32
CA CYS A 139 8.33 7.28 9.83
C CYS A 139 8.94 8.55 10.45
N ILE A 140 8.16 9.63 10.58
CA ILE A 140 8.64 10.86 11.21
C ILE A 140 8.91 10.63 12.70
N ASN A 141 8.06 9.89 13.40
CA ASN A 141 8.28 9.57 14.82
C ASN A 141 9.59 8.81 15.04
N GLU A 142 9.91 7.83 14.19
CA GLU A 142 11.20 7.12 14.23
C GLU A 142 12.39 8.08 14.03
N MET A 143 12.27 9.04 13.12
CA MET A 143 13.30 10.07 12.93
C MET A 143 13.44 10.97 14.17
N LEU A 144 12.33 11.29 14.85
CA LEU A 144 12.32 12.11 16.06
C LEU A 144 12.87 11.40 17.30
N GLU A 145 12.86 10.07 17.31
CA GLU A 145 13.49 9.22 18.33
C GLU A 145 15.02 9.25 18.25
N ASN A 146 15.59 9.67 17.11
CA ASN A 146 17.03 9.86 16.99
C ASN A 146 17.51 11.00 17.92
N ALA A 147 18.34 10.65 18.90
CA ALA A 147 18.89 11.59 19.87
C ALA A 147 19.84 12.64 19.28
N GLU A 148 20.36 12.42 18.07
CA GLU A 148 21.32 13.30 17.40
C GLU A 148 20.67 14.35 16.47
N ILE A 149 19.33 14.36 16.37
CA ILE A 149 18.62 15.34 15.54
C ILE A 149 18.77 16.76 16.11
N ASN A 150 19.12 17.73 15.27
CA ASN A 150 19.21 19.13 15.69
C ASN A 150 17.81 19.76 15.90
N GLU A 151 17.77 20.94 16.52
CA GLU A 151 16.51 21.61 16.85
C GLU A 151 15.73 22.09 15.62
N GLU A 152 16.41 22.51 14.56
CA GLU A 152 15.77 23.00 13.33
C GLU A 152 15.04 21.87 12.60
N ASP A 153 15.71 20.73 12.40
CA ASP A 153 15.14 19.53 11.78
C ASP A 153 14.02 18.95 12.64
N ARG A 154 14.19 18.93 13.97
CA ARG A 154 13.13 18.52 14.91
C ARG A 154 11.89 19.40 14.76
N ALA A 155 12.05 20.73 14.69
CA ALA A 155 10.94 21.65 14.50
C ALA A 155 10.25 21.46 13.14
N ALA A 156 11.03 21.22 12.08
CA ALA A 156 10.51 20.94 10.75
C ALA A 156 9.65 19.66 10.71
N LEU A 157 10.16 18.56 11.30
CA LEU A 157 9.44 17.28 11.39
C LEU A 157 8.14 17.37 12.21
N VAL A 158 8.14 18.13 13.31
CA VAL A 158 6.91 18.38 14.09
C VAL A 158 5.88 19.16 13.27
N LYS A 159 6.33 20.18 12.52
CA LYS A 159 5.45 20.95 11.62
C LYS A 159 4.89 20.08 10.50
N GLU A 160 5.70 19.21 9.91
CA GLU A 160 5.28 18.26 8.89
C GLU A 160 4.24 17.27 9.45
N THR A 161 4.48 16.74 10.65
CA THR A 161 3.54 15.84 11.34
C THR A 161 2.18 16.50 11.53
N ALA A 162 2.14 17.78 11.95
CA ALA A 162 0.90 18.54 12.10
C ALA A 162 0.17 18.70 10.76
N ALA A 163 0.89 18.95 9.66
CA ALA A 163 0.30 19.04 8.32
C ALA A 163 -0.31 17.71 7.88
N ILE A 164 0.36 16.58 8.12
CA ILE A 164 -0.14 15.24 7.80
C ILE A 164 -1.38 14.89 8.64
N ILE A 165 -1.44 15.32 9.91
CA ILE A 165 -2.63 15.13 10.75
C ILE A 165 -3.84 15.87 10.17
N GLU A 166 -3.67 17.09 9.66
CA GLU A 166 -4.76 17.81 8.99
C GLU A 166 -5.16 17.14 7.67
N GLU A 167 -4.20 16.70 6.85
CA GLU A 167 -4.46 15.91 5.64
C GLU A 167 -5.31 14.66 5.97
N ARG A 168 -4.94 13.93 7.03
CA ARG A 168 -5.66 12.74 7.48
C ARG A 168 -7.11 13.03 7.87
N LYS A 169 -7.40 14.20 8.45
CA LYS A 169 -8.78 14.60 8.79
C LYS A 169 -9.63 14.79 7.55
N ASN A 170 -9.06 15.29 6.45
CA ASN A 170 -9.80 15.46 5.20
C ASN A 170 -10.31 14.11 4.67
N PHE A 171 -9.49 13.05 4.72
CA PHE A 171 -9.93 11.71 4.32
C PHE A 171 -11.00 11.09 5.24
N LYS A 172 -11.12 11.55 6.50
CA LYS A 172 -12.18 11.11 7.42
C LYS A 172 -13.49 11.87 7.25
N ASN A 173 -13.41 13.12 6.78
CA ASN A 173 -14.54 14.06 6.75
C ASN A 173 -15.19 14.20 5.37
N GLU A 174 -14.55 13.75 4.28
CA GLU A 174 -15.21 13.61 2.96
C GLU A 174 -16.38 12.61 3.07
N ARG A 175 -17.60 13.13 3.06
CA ARG A 175 -18.88 12.41 3.20
C ARG A 175 -19.69 12.51 1.93
#